data_AF-A0A8T4N993-F1
#
_entry.id   AF-A0A8T4N993-F1
#
_cell.length_a   1.000
_cell.length_b   1.000
_cell.length_c   1.000
_cell.angle_alpha   90.00
_cell.angle_beta   90.00
_cell.angle_gamma   90.00
#
_symmetry.space_group_name_H-M   'P 1'
#
loop_
_entity.id
_entity.type
_entity.pdbx_description
1 polymer ?
#
loop_
_entity_poly.entity_id
_entity_poly.type
_entity_poly.pdbx_seq_one_letter_code
_entity_poly.pdbx_strand_id
1 'polypeptide(L)' 'MAIKSKIKGKKKHLNKPTSVKYKKYTVSSDKITKKARSCPRCGPGIFLSVGKGRAYCGKCHFTEFDKKEVELKLESKK' A
#
# COMPACT_ATOMS: atom_id res chain seq x y z
N MET A 1 46.16 20.84 -21.15
CA MET A 1 45.69 19.84 -20.15
C MET A 1 44.19 19.65 -20.34
N ALA A 2 43.76 18.55 -20.96
CA ALA A 2 42.34 18.33 -21.28
C ALA A 2 41.58 17.85 -20.05
N ILE A 3 40.75 18.72 -19.47
CA ILE A 3 39.76 18.32 -18.46
C ILE A 3 38.66 17.60 -19.22
N LYS A 4 38.81 16.28 -19.39
CA LYS A 4 37.77 15.43 -19.96
C LYS A 4 36.52 15.55 -19.09
N SER A 5 35.52 16.16 -19.70
CA SER A 5 34.15 16.37 -19.24
C SER A 5 33.57 15.13 -18.56
N LYS A 6 33.06 15.31 -17.33
CA LYS A 6 32.17 14.34 -16.68
C LYS A 6 30.84 14.31 -17.43
N ILE A 7 30.79 13.65 -18.58
CA ILE A 7 29.54 13.30 -19.26
C ILE A 7 28.91 12.18 -18.44
N LYS A 8 28.12 12.53 -17.43
CA LYS A 8 27.37 11.55 -16.63
C LYS A 8 26.32 10.94 -17.56
N GLY A 9 26.59 9.73 -18.04
CA GLY A 9 25.70 8.99 -18.94
C GLY A 9 24.28 8.86 -18.37
N LYS A 10 23.30 8.59 -19.25
CA LYS A 10 21.90 8.38 -18.85
C LYS A 10 21.83 7.28 -17.79
N LYS A 11 21.13 7.54 -16.68
CA LYS A 11 20.95 6.55 -15.60
C LYS A 11 20.36 5.27 -16.19
N LYS A 12 20.91 4.11 -15.83
CA LYS A 12 20.40 2.80 -16.25
C LYS A 12 18.94 2.66 -15.79
N HIS A 13 18.07 2.10 -16.63
CA HIS A 13 16.69 1.79 -16.25
C HIS A 13 16.69 0.62 -15.27
N LEU A 14 16.12 0.81 -14.08
CA LEU A 14 15.87 -0.27 -13.13
C LEU A 14 14.46 -0.81 -13.31
N ASN A 15 14.33 -2.13 -13.23
CA ASN A 15 13.03 -2.80 -13.25
C ASN A 15 12.28 -2.53 -11.95
N LYS A 16 11.00 -2.16 -12.06
CA LYS A 16 10.13 -1.97 -10.89
C LYS A 16 9.61 -3.33 -10.42
N PRO A 17 9.52 -3.58 -9.10
CA PRO A 17 8.96 -4.83 -8.59
C PRO A 17 7.48 -4.96 -8.98
N THR A 18 7.07 -6.19 -9.25
CA THR A 18 5.68 -6.52 -9.63
C THR A 18 4.72 -6.37 -8.44
N SER A 19 3.45 -6.13 -8.74
CA SER A 19 2.44 -5.90 -7.70
C SER A 19 2.15 -7.17 -6.90
N VAL A 20 2.24 -7.09 -5.58
CA VAL A 20 2.14 -8.25 -4.67
C VAL A 20 0.71 -8.44 -4.15
N LYS A 21 -0.29 -8.37 -5.04
CA LYS A 21 -1.73 -8.39 -4.67
C LYS A 21 -2.18 -9.74 -4.09
N TYR A 22 -1.56 -10.84 -4.52
CA TYR A 22 -1.89 -12.20 -4.10
C TYR A 22 -1.79 -12.41 -2.57
N LYS A 23 -0.89 -11.70 -1.88
CA LYS A 23 -0.71 -11.79 -0.42
C LYS A 23 -1.95 -11.37 0.39
N LYS A 24 -2.89 -10.66 -0.23
CA LYS A 24 -4.12 -10.18 0.41
C LYS A 24 -5.27 -11.20 0.36
N TYR A 25 -5.05 -12.35 -0.27
CA TYR A 25 -6.00 -13.46 -0.30
C TYR A 25 -5.46 -14.63 0.53
N THR A 26 -6.36 -15.33 1.22
CA THR A 26 -6.08 -16.60 1.88
C THR A 26 -6.96 -17.69 1.34
N VAL A 27 -6.36 -18.87 1.17
CA VAL A 27 -7.06 -20.09 0.80
C VAL A 27 -7.37 -20.84 2.11
N SER A 28 -8.65 -20.95 2.45
CA SER A 28 -9.12 -21.71 3.60
C SER A 28 -9.91 -22.89 3.07
N SER A 29 -9.21 -24.03 2.89
CA SER A 29 -9.62 -25.36 2.36
C SER A 29 -10.49 -25.36 1.10
N ASP A 30 -11.62 -24.67 1.11
CA ASP A 30 -12.63 -24.65 0.04
C ASP A 30 -13.11 -23.22 -0.31
N LYS A 31 -12.68 -22.20 0.45
CA LYS A 31 -13.13 -20.81 0.30
C LYS A 31 -11.95 -19.83 0.27
N ILE A 32 -12.03 -18.87 -0.64
CA ILE A 32 -11.08 -17.76 -0.74
C ILE A 32 -11.55 -16.62 0.17
N THR A 33 -10.81 -16.37 1.24
CA THR A 33 -11.08 -15.26 2.18
C THR A 33 -10.22 -14.04 1.83
N LYS A 34 -10.80 -12.85 1.93
CA LYS A 34 -10.09 -11.57 1.73
C LYS A 34 -9.51 -11.10 3.07
N LYS A 35 -8.19 -10.87 3.13
CA LYS A 35 -7.51 -10.39 4.36
C LYS A 35 -7.64 -8.88 4.58
N ALA A 36 -7.96 -8.11 3.54
CA ALA A 36 -7.98 -6.65 3.60
C ALA A 36 -9.30 -6.09 3.04
N ARG A 37 -9.74 -4.94 3.59
CA ARG A 37 -10.91 -4.21 3.11
C ARG A 37 -10.69 -3.76 1.65
N SER A 38 -11.68 -4.03 0.80
CA SER A 38 -11.75 -3.48 -0.55
C SER A 38 -12.29 -2.05 -0.53
N CYS A 39 -11.84 -1.22 -1.46
CA CYS A 39 -12.34 0.15 -1.58
C CYS A 39 -13.81 0.14 -2.05
N PRO A 40 -14.73 0.83 -1.35
CA PRO A 40 -16.15 0.86 -1.72
C PRO A 40 -16.39 1.55 -3.07
N ARG A 41 -15.51 2.49 -3.46
CA ARG A 41 -15.64 3.24 -4.72
C ARG A 41 -15.02 2.55 -5.93
N CYS A 42 -13.93 1.80 -5.73
CA CYS A 42 -13.19 1.19 -6.84
C CYS A 42 -13.51 -0.29 -7.06
N GLY A 43 -14.24 -0.93 -6.14
CA GLY A 43 -14.70 -2.31 -6.30
C GLY A 43 -13.66 -3.37 -5.91
N PRO A 44 -13.95 -4.65 -6.22
CA PRO A 44 -13.14 -5.79 -5.79
C PRO A 44 -11.74 -5.78 -6.42
N GLY A 45 -10.72 -6.15 -5.65
CA GLY A 45 -9.32 -6.22 -6.11
C GLY A 45 -8.49 -4.95 -5.87
N ILE A 46 -9.12 -3.85 -5.42
CA ILE A 46 -8.43 -2.65 -4.95
C ILE A 46 -8.55 -2.59 -3.43
N PHE A 47 -7.44 -2.88 -2.76
CA PHE A 47 -7.37 -2.91 -1.30
C PHE A 47 -7.01 -1.55 -0.73
N LEU A 48 -7.58 -1.24 0.44
CA LEU A 48 -7.18 -0.08 1.23
C LEU A 48 -5.85 -0.37 1.94
N SER A 49 -4.96 0.62 1.93
CA SER A 49 -3.72 0.60 2.69
C SER A 49 -4.01 1.03 4.12
N VAL A 50 -3.82 0.13 5.08
CA VAL A 50 -4.01 0.40 6.51
C VAL A 50 -2.73 1.01 7.06
N GLY A 51 -2.79 2.28 7.44
CA GLY A 51 -1.77 2.99 8.22
C GLY A 51 -2.26 3.29 9.63
N LYS A 52 -1.44 3.95 10.45
CA LYS A 52 -1.81 4.31 11.82
C LYS A 52 -3.00 5.30 11.80
N GLY A 53 -4.21 4.81 12.05
CA GLY A 53 -5.43 5.62 12.13
C GLY A 53 -6.02 6.06 10.79
N ARG A 54 -5.62 5.45 9.67
CA ARG A 54 -6.24 5.70 8.36
C ARG A 54 -6.19 4.50 7.43
N ALA A 55 -7.25 4.30 6.66
CA ALA A 55 -7.30 3.40 5.53
C ALA A 55 -7.34 4.23 4.24
N TYR A 56 -6.39 4.02 3.33
CA TYR A 56 -6.22 4.86 2.13
C TYR A 56 -6.31 4.06 0.83
N CYS A 57 -7.09 4.54 -0.13
CA CYS A 57 -7.13 4.02 -1.49
C CYS A 57 -6.14 4.75 -2.39
N GLY A 58 -5.14 4.04 -2.92
CA GLY A 58 -4.18 4.61 -3.87
C GLY A 58 -4.73 4.91 -5.27
N LYS A 59 -5.96 4.47 -5.60
CA LYS A 59 -6.56 4.68 -6.93
C LYS A 59 -7.52 5.88 -6.98
N CYS A 60 -8.39 6.02 -5.98
CA CYS A 60 -9.39 7.10 -5.92
C CYS A 60 -9.15 8.10 -4.78
N HIS A 61 -8.03 8.01 -4.08
CA HIS A 61 -7.66 8.87 -2.95
C HIS A 61 -8.64 8.87 -1.78
N PHE A 62 -9.55 7.90 -1.72
CA PHE A 62 -10.47 7.74 -0.62
C PHE A 62 -9.73 7.40 0.67
N THR A 63 -10.01 8.16 1.73
CA THR A 63 -9.45 7.98 3.07
C THR A 63 -10.56 7.74 4.08
N GLU A 64 -10.53 6.61 4.77
CA GLU A 64 -11.29 6.40 5.99
C GLU A 64 -10.36 6.62 7.18
N PHE A 65 -10.84 7.31 8.20
CA PHE A 65 -10.11 7.47 9.46
C PHE A 65 -10.78 6.57 10.50
N ASP A 66 -10.21 5.39 10.71
CA ASP A 66 -10.69 4.46 11.74
C ASP A 66 -10.32 5.03 13.13
N LYS A 67 -11.26 5.76 13.75
CA LYS A 67 -11.12 6.35 15.11
C LYS A 67 -10.75 5.30 16.17
N LYS A 68 -11.19 4.05 15.97
CA LYS A 68 -10.97 2.91 16.89
C LYS A 68 -9.50 2.57 17.11
N GLU A 69 -8.64 2.75 16.10
CA GLU A 69 -7.19 2.50 16.27
C GLU A 69 -6.44 3.65 16.97
N VAL A 70 -7.08 4.82 17.09
CA VAL A 70 -6.56 6.00 17.78
C VAL A 70 -6.92 5.95 19.26
N GLU A 71 -8.15 5.54 19.60
CA GLU A 71 -8.59 5.34 20.99
C GLU A 71 -7.80 4.23 21.69
N LEU A 72 -7.62 3.07 21.07
CA LEU A 72 -6.84 1.96 21.63
C LEU A 72 -5.36 2.32 21.91
N LYS A 73 -4.77 3.25 21.15
CA LYS A 73 -3.39 3.71 21.38
C LYS A 73 -3.27 4.78 22.48
N LEU A 74 -4.32 5.56 22.73
CA LEU A 74 -4.37 6.55 23.81
C LEU A 74 -4.59 5.87 25.18
N GLU A 75 -5.35 4.79 25.24
CA GLU A 75 -5.55 4.00 26.45
C GLU A 75 -4.28 3.24 26.87
N SER A 76 -3.55 2.63 25.93
CA SER A 76 -2.29 1.92 26.22
C SER A 76 -1.10 2.82 26.65
N LYS A 77 -1.29 4.15 26.67
CA LYS A 77 -0.29 5.15 27.10
C LYS A 77 -0.66 5.89 28.39
N LYS A 78 -1.82 5.61 28.98
CA LYS A 78 -2.16 5.97 30.36
C LYS A 78 -1.67 4.87 31.28
#